data_AF-A0A7K4IFW6-F1
#
_entry.id   AF-A0A7K4IFW6-F1
#
_cell.length_a   1.000
_cell.length_b   1.000
_cell.length_c   1.000
_cell.angle_alpha   90.00
_cell.angle_beta   90.00
_cell.angle_gamma   90.00
#
_symmetry.space_group_name_H-M   'P 1'
#
loop_
_entity.id
_entity.type
_entity.pdbx_description
1 polymer ?
#
loop_
_entity_poly.entity_id
_entity_poly.type
_entity_poly.pdbx_seq_one_letter_code
_entity_poly.pdbx_strand_id
1 'polypeptide(L)' 'MKLVTLHVPNTYIEGLEKLVENNLYPNRSEAIRIAIRDLLKRELWG' A
#
# COMPACT_ATOMS: atom_id res chain seq x y z
N MET A 1 0.46 -2.10 -15.85
CA MET A 1 0.96 -1.45 -14.62
C MET A 1 2.22 -0.66 -14.96
N LYS A 2 2.47 0.49 -14.35
CA LYS A 2 3.76 1.19 -14.45
C LYS A 2 4.57 0.98 -13.16
N LEU A 3 5.88 0.77 -13.28
CA LEU A 3 6.77 0.66 -12.13
C LEU A 3 7.07 2.05 -11.58
N VAL A 4 6.88 2.23 -10.27
CA VAL A 4 7.18 3.48 -9.56
C VAL A 4 8.06 3.12 -8.38
N THR A 5 9.21 3.79 -8.28
CA THR A 5 10.13 3.65 -7.14
C THR A 5 9.90 4.83 -6.20
N LEU A 6 9.71 4.55 -4.91
CA LEU A 6 9.51 5.56 -3.88
C LEU A 6 10.34 5.20 -2.65
N HIS A 7 10.78 6.22 -1.92
CA HIS A 7 11.49 6.06 -0.65
C HIS A 7 10.51 6.27 0.49
N VAL A 8 10.43 5.30 1.40
CA VAL A 8 9.58 5.35 2.60
C VAL A 8 10.37 4.90 3.82
N PRO A 9 9.99 5.34 5.02
CA PRO A 9 10.59 4.87 6.26
C PRO A 9 10.47 3.35 6.41
N ASN A 10 11.49 2.72 7.02
CA ASN A 10 11.51 1.27 7.26
C ASN A 10 10.30 0.80 8.07
N THR A 11 9.84 1.61 9.03
CA THR A 11 8.68 1.29 9.87
C THR A 11 7.40 1.06 9.05
N TYR A 12 7.27 1.69 7.88
CA TYR A 12 6.10 1.53 7.02
C TYR A 12 6.20 0.23 6.21
N ILE A 13 7.43 -0.14 5.81
CA ILE A 13 7.70 -1.43 5.17
C ILE A 13 7.41 -2.57 6.14
N GLU A 14 7.86 -2.47 7.38
CA GLU A 14 7.57 -3.47 8.43
C GLU A 14 6.06 -3.58 8.71
N GLY A 15 5.34 -2.45 8.74
CA GLY A 15 3.89 -2.44 8.86
C GLY A 15 3.21 -3.17 7.69
N LEU A 16 3.63 -2.89 6.45
CA LEU A 16 3.11 -3.55 5.26
C LEU A 16 3.40 -5.06 5.26
N GLU A 17 4.58 -5.46 5.74
CA GLU A 17 4.97 -6.86 5.81
C GLU A 17 4.10 -7.63 6.82
N LYS A 18 3.85 -7.06 8.00
CA LYS A 18 2.90 -7.61 8.97
C LYS A 18 1.49 -7.76 8.39
N LEU A 19 1.03 -6.80 7.58
CA LEU A 19 -0.28 -6.91 6.93
C LEU A 19 -0.35 -8.09 5.95
N VAL A 20 0.74 -8.37 5.25
CA VAL A 20 0.85 -9.52 4.35
C VAL A 20 0.95 -10.83 5.13
N GLU A 21 1.76 -10.87 6.19
CA GLU A 21 1.90 -12.04 7.09
C GLU A 21 0.55 -12.44 7.72
N ASN A 22 -0.27 -11.45 8.08
CA ASN A 22 -1.62 -11.69 8.60
C ASN A 22 -2.65 -12.09 7.52
N ASN A 23 -2.21 -12.35 6.28
CA ASN A 23 -3.06 -12.70 5.13
C ASN A 23 -4.14 -11.65 4.79
N LEU A 24 -3.99 -10.40 5.23
CA LEU A 24 -4.92 -9.31 4.90
C LEU A 24 -4.72 -8.83 3.46
N TYR A 25 -3.48 -8.92 2.97
CA TYR A 25 -3.14 -8.61 1.58
C TYR A 25 -2.19 -9.67 1.03
N PRO A 26 -2.29 -10.03 -0.26
CA PRO A 26 -1.47 -11.07 -0.85
C PRO A 26 0.00 -10.64 -1.04
N ASN A 27 0.28 -9.33 -1.15
CA ASN A 27 1.63 -8.80 -1.23
C ASN A 27 1.67 -7.31 -0.89
N ARG A 28 2.89 -6.81 -0.62
CA ARG A 28 3.14 -5.39 -0.28
C ARG A 28 2.68 -4.44 -1.40
N SER A 29 2.94 -4.79 -2.66
CA SER A 29 2.56 -3.97 -3.82
C SER A 29 1.05 -3.80 -3.95
N GLU A 30 0.27 -4.80 -3.56
CA GLU A 30 -1.18 -4.77 -3.58
C GLU A 30 -1.74 -3.95 -2.42
N ALA A 31 -1.20 -4.13 -1.21
CA ALA A 31 -1.53 -3.28 -0.06
C ALA A 31 -1.31 -1.79 -0.37
N ILE A 32 -0.16 -1.44 -0.97
CA ILE A 32 0.15 -0.06 -1.40
C ILE A 32 -0.87 0.43 -2.43
N ARG A 33 -1.22 -0.40 -3.42
CA ARG A 33 -2.16 -0.02 -4.49
C ARG A 33 -3.57 0.22 -3.94
N ILE A 34 -4.00 -0.58 -2.97
CA ILE A 34 -5.27 -0.41 -2.27
C ILE A 34 -5.27 0.90 -1.50
N ALA A 35 -4.22 1.17 -0.72
CA ALA A 35 -4.09 2.42 0.01
C ALA A 35 -4.14 3.65 -0.91
N ILE A 36 -3.44 3.63 -2.05
CA ILE A 36 -3.47 4.71 -3.05
C ILE A 36 -4.88 4.88 -3.62
N ARG A 37 -5.54 3.78 -4.00
CA ARG A 37 -6.90 3.84 -4.57
C ARG A 37 -7.88 4.44 -3.57
N ASP A 38 -7.82 4.02 -2.32
CA ASP A 38 -8.77 4.46 -1.29
C ASP A 38 -8.52 5.93 -0.93
N LEU A 39 -7.27 6.38 -0.92
CA LEU A 39 -6.91 7.79 -0.83
C LEU A 39 -7.50 8.60 -2.00
N LEU A 40 -7.28 8.17 -3.25
CA LEU A 40 -7.79 8.88 -4.42
C LEU A 40 -9.31 8.96 -4.42
N LYS A 41 -10.00 7.88 -4.06
CA LYS A 41 -11.46 7.88 -3.92
C LYS A 41 -11.94 8.91 -2.90
N ARG A 42 -11.27 8.99 -1.74
CA ARG A 42 -11.63 9.91 -0.66
C ARG A 42 -11.40 11.38 -1.04
N GLU A 43 -10.28 11.70 -1.67
CA GLU A 43 -9.88 13.10 -1.92
C GLU A 43 -10.42 13.66 -3.24
N LEU A 44 -10.60 12.82 -4.28
CA LEU A 44 -11.02 13.30 -5.60
C LEU A 44 -12.50 13.10 -5.87
N TRP A 45 -13.12 12.08 -5.27
CA TRP A 45 -14.50 11.69 -5.53
C TRP A 45 -15.38 11.67 -4.26
N GLY A 46 -14.85 12.25 -3.17
CA GLY A 46 -15.57 12.48 -1.91
C GLY A 46 -16.27 13.83 -1.89
#